data_AF-A0A6M2A4T2-F1
#
_entry.id   AF-A0A6M2A4T2-F1
#
_cell.length_a   1.000
_cell.length_b   1.000
_cell.length_c   1.000
_cell.angle_alpha   90.00
_cell.angle_beta   90.00
_cell.angle_gamma   90.00
#
_symmetry.space_group_name_H-M   'P 1'
#
loop_
_entity.id
_entity.type
_entity.pdbx_description
1 polymer ?
#
loop_
_entity_poly.entity_id
_entity_poly.type
_entity_poly.pdbx_seq_one_letter_code
_entity_poly.pdbx_strand_id
1 'polypeptide(L)'
;MYRFMQAVACPTKRLAYGTMGLLFVNYSVAGILTNFATPPALILSRCWGWTIKDFSGIFGWRVLLGIVIVNVLYFFLFRSDFSKLKKMLHKEEEALDADAHKGPVPLWITFVHLGFLAWTIGTAHYVPVFLGSYFLFLGFHQATRMHQYTLNLKRPLMVGLFLAGLVIHGGFQEWWIKPLVGDLSYGTMLLSSTFLTAFTENTTVAYFACFLTDLKPTIQYALVGGLVAGGGLTIMAHAPNPAGQSLLRPYFPSGISPWNLFLAALFPTLIFLAIFFFFPASPV
;
A
#
# COMPACT_ATOMS: atom_id res chain seq x y z
N MET A 1 17.86 -6.22 30.05
CA MET A 1 16.99 -6.27 28.85
C MET A 1 16.15 -4.99 28.67
N TYR A 2 15.52 -4.43 29.71
CA TYR A 2 14.79 -3.14 29.62
C TYR A 2 15.68 -1.89 29.39
N ARG A 3 16.98 -1.95 29.73
CA ARG A 3 17.94 -0.84 29.55
C ARG A 3 18.56 -0.75 28.15
N PHE A 4 18.45 -1.78 27.31
CA PHE A 4 19.01 -1.75 25.95
C PHE A 4 18.07 -1.13 24.91
N MET A 5 16.75 -1.13 25.16
CA MET A 5 15.78 -0.42 24.30
C MET A 5 15.81 1.10 24.46
N GLN A 6 16.53 1.64 25.46
CA GLN A 6 16.72 3.09 25.63
C GLN A 6 17.87 3.65 24.78
N ALA A 7 18.66 2.80 24.12
CA ALA A 7 19.82 3.23 23.35
C ALA A 7 19.52 3.57 21.88
N VAL A 8 18.41 3.05 21.31
CA VAL A 8 18.00 3.42 19.94
C VAL A 8 17.55 4.86 19.94
N ALA A 9 18.18 5.70 19.11
CA ALA A 9 17.77 7.09 18.86
C ALA A 9 16.25 7.15 18.54
N CYS A 10 15.44 7.36 19.58
CA CYS A 10 13.99 7.35 19.43
C CYS A 10 13.57 8.65 18.74
N PRO A 11 12.97 8.58 17.53
CA PRO A 11 12.49 9.77 16.85
C PRO A 11 11.41 10.46 17.70
N THR A 12 11.24 11.77 17.51
CA THR A 12 10.13 12.50 18.13
C THR A 12 8.81 11.88 17.70
N LYS A 13 7.79 11.88 18.58
CA LYS A 13 6.46 11.31 18.23
C LYS A 13 5.93 11.90 16.92
N ARG A 14 6.12 13.22 16.70
CA ARG A 14 5.74 13.90 15.46
C ARG A 14 6.43 13.31 14.24
N LEU A 15 7.75 13.12 14.30
CA LEU A 15 8.51 12.50 13.21
C LEU A 15 8.04 11.07 12.95
N ALA A 16 7.89 10.25 14.00
CA ALA A 16 7.50 8.84 13.89
C ALA A 16 6.11 8.65 13.24
N TYR A 17 5.09 9.37 13.72
CA TYR A 17 3.75 9.33 13.11
C TYR A 17 3.74 9.96 11.72
N GLY A 18 4.50 11.04 11.51
CA GLY A 18 4.66 11.67 10.20
C GLY A 18 5.26 10.73 9.16
N THR A 19 6.32 10.00 9.50
CA THR A 19 6.93 8.99 8.61
C THR A 19 5.94 7.86 8.30
N MET A 20 5.21 7.39 9.32
CA MET A 20 4.25 6.29 9.15
C MET A 20 3.08 6.69 8.25
N GLY A 21 2.49 7.88 8.48
CA GLY A 21 1.41 8.41 7.64
C GLY A 21 1.87 8.65 6.20
N LEU A 22 3.07 9.24 6.02
CA LEU A 22 3.68 9.41 4.71
C LEU A 22 3.87 8.08 3.97
N LEU A 23 4.41 7.08 4.66
CA LEU A 23 4.67 5.75 4.11
C LEU A 23 3.37 5.10 3.65
N PHE A 24 2.34 5.09 4.49
CA PHE A 24 1.07 4.43 4.19
C PHE A 24 0.35 5.10 3.02
N VAL A 25 0.30 6.44 2.97
CA VAL A 25 -0.32 7.16 1.86
C VAL A 25 0.47 6.97 0.56
N ASN A 26 1.79 7.12 0.57
CA ASN A 26 2.60 6.92 -0.64
C ASN A 26 2.50 5.49 -1.18
N TYR A 27 2.52 4.48 -0.30
CA TYR A 27 2.38 3.10 -0.71
C TYR A 27 1.01 2.83 -1.34
N SER A 28 -0.06 3.36 -0.74
CA SER A 28 -1.42 3.23 -1.26
C SER A 28 -1.55 3.87 -2.65
N VAL A 29 -1.09 5.11 -2.81
CA VAL A 29 -1.22 5.85 -4.07
C VAL A 29 -0.31 5.31 -5.18
N ALA A 30 0.88 4.82 -4.85
CA ALA A 30 1.74 4.11 -5.80
C ALA A 30 1.10 2.81 -6.32
N GLY A 31 0.11 2.27 -5.60
CA GLY A 31 -0.57 1.02 -5.91
C GLY A 31 -1.36 0.98 -7.21
N ILE A 32 -1.57 2.12 -7.87
CA ILE A 32 -2.27 2.26 -9.16
C ILE A 32 -1.34 2.67 -10.31
N LEU A 33 -0.02 2.55 -10.13
CA LEU A 33 0.94 2.75 -11.23
C LEU A 33 0.90 1.59 -12.24
N THR A 34 0.51 0.39 -11.80
CA THR A 34 0.32 -0.80 -12.65
C THR A 34 -0.91 -1.58 -12.19
N ASN A 35 -1.50 -2.38 -13.06
CA ASN A 35 -2.64 -3.23 -12.75
C ASN A 35 -2.31 -4.43 -11.83
N PHE A 36 -1.03 -4.69 -11.52
CA PHE A 36 -0.60 -5.78 -10.63
C PHE A 36 0.00 -5.30 -9.31
N ALA A 37 0.18 -3.98 -9.13
CA ALA A 37 0.83 -3.43 -7.94
C ALA A 37 0.02 -3.67 -6.66
N THR A 38 -1.31 -3.69 -6.75
CA THR A 38 -2.20 -3.90 -5.61
C THR A 38 -3.46 -4.70 -5.99
N PRO A 39 -4.11 -5.39 -5.03
CA PRO A 39 -5.37 -6.09 -5.29
C PRO A 39 -6.49 -5.20 -5.87
N PRO A 40 -6.70 -3.94 -5.43
CA PRO A 40 -7.62 -3.01 -6.08
C PRO A 40 -7.33 -2.82 -7.57
N ALA A 41 -6.07 -2.57 -7.95
CA ALA A 41 -5.70 -2.36 -9.34
C ALA A 41 -5.99 -3.59 -10.21
N LEU A 42 -5.78 -4.80 -9.65
CA LEU A 42 -6.09 -6.06 -10.31
C LEU A 42 -7.60 -6.24 -10.52
N ILE A 43 -8.41 -5.91 -9.50
CA ILE A 43 -9.88 -5.97 -9.59
C ILE A 43 -10.39 -5.00 -10.66
N LEU A 44 -9.97 -3.73 -10.60
CA LEU A 44 -10.39 -2.70 -11.54
C LEU A 44 -9.94 -3.02 -12.97
N SER A 45 -8.75 -3.61 -13.15
CA SER A 45 -8.28 -4.11 -14.45
C SER A 45 -9.21 -5.16 -15.05
N ARG A 46 -9.74 -6.08 -14.23
CA ARG A 46 -10.69 -7.10 -14.68
C ARG A 46 -12.07 -6.54 -14.98
N CYS A 47 -12.54 -5.58 -14.19
CA CYS A 47 -13.89 -5.04 -14.34
C CYS A 47 -14.01 -3.99 -15.45
N TRP A 48 -13.00 -3.15 -15.62
CA TRP A 48 -13.01 -2.03 -16.58
C TRP A 48 -12.05 -2.23 -17.76
N GLY A 49 -11.34 -3.36 -17.82
CA GLY A 49 -10.43 -3.69 -18.92
C GLY A 49 -9.15 -2.86 -18.95
N TRP A 50 -8.83 -2.14 -17.88
CA TRP A 50 -7.66 -1.27 -17.82
C TRP A 50 -6.36 -2.08 -17.83
N THR A 51 -5.47 -1.74 -18.75
CA THR A 51 -4.12 -2.28 -18.89
C THR A 51 -3.09 -1.46 -18.10
N ILE A 52 -1.84 -1.92 -18.04
CA ILE A 52 -0.72 -1.15 -17.46
C ILE A 52 -0.61 0.25 -18.10
N LYS A 53 -0.87 0.36 -19.41
CA LYS A 53 -0.82 1.64 -20.13
C LYS A 53 -1.91 2.59 -19.66
N ASP A 54 -3.10 2.08 -19.38
CA ASP A 54 -4.23 2.89 -18.91
C ASP A 54 -3.94 3.40 -17.49
N PHE A 55 -3.53 2.53 -16.57
CA PHE A 55 -3.16 2.93 -15.21
C PHE A 55 -2.04 3.98 -15.19
N SER A 56 -0.94 3.71 -15.89
CA SER A 56 0.21 4.63 -15.93
C SER A 56 -0.10 5.93 -16.70
N GLY A 57 -0.90 5.89 -17.76
CA GLY A 57 -1.30 7.07 -18.53
C GLY A 57 -2.29 7.95 -17.77
N ILE A 58 -3.32 7.35 -17.15
CA ILE A 58 -4.37 8.06 -16.41
C ILE A 58 -3.81 8.63 -15.09
N PHE A 59 -3.08 7.84 -14.31
CA PHE A 59 -2.67 8.22 -12.95
C PHE A 59 -1.17 8.51 -12.81
N GLY A 60 -0.31 7.92 -13.64
CA GLY A 60 1.12 7.78 -13.36
C GLY A 60 1.84 9.09 -13.03
N TRP A 61 1.76 10.10 -13.90
CA TRP A 61 2.48 11.35 -13.65
C TRP A 61 1.91 12.14 -12.46
N ARG A 62 0.61 12.01 -12.18
CA ARG A 62 -0.07 12.68 -11.05
C ARG A 62 0.32 12.05 -9.72
N VAL A 63 0.40 10.72 -9.70
CA VAL A 63 0.92 9.94 -8.57
C VAL A 63 2.38 10.30 -8.31
N LEU A 64 3.23 10.32 -9.34
CA LEU A 64 4.64 10.69 -9.21
C LEU A 64 4.81 12.12 -8.70
N LEU A 65 4.07 13.07 -9.26
CA LEU A 65 4.07 14.46 -8.84
C LEU A 65 3.64 14.60 -7.37
N GLY A 66 2.59 13.90 -6.96
CA GLY A 66 2.14 13.89 -5.56
C GLY A 66 3.17 13.30 -4.61
N ILE A 67 3.76 12.16 -4.96
CA ILE A 67 4.84 11.55 -4.18
C ILE A 67 5.98 12.56 -4.01
N VAL A 68 6.44 13.21 -5.10
CA VAL A 68 7.51 14.21 -5.03
C VAL A 68 7.13 15.37 -4.11
N ILE A 69 5.96 16.00 -4.32
CA ILE A 69 5.52 17.15 -3.54
C ILE A 69 5.43 16.80 -2.05
N VAL A 70 4.75 15.71 -1.72
CA VAL A 70 4.55 15.31 -0.32
C VAL A 70 5.89 14.99 0.35
N ASN A 71 6.80 14.26 -0.32
CA ASN A 71 8.11 13.94 0.25
C ASN A 71 8.99 15.18 0.43
N VAL A 72 8.95 16.12 -0.53
CA VAL A 72 9.70 17.39 -0.44
C VAL A 72 9.18 18.22 0.74
N LEU A 73 7.86 18.40 0.84
CA LEU A 73 7.24 19.13 1.96
C LEU A 73 7.56 18.46 3.30
N TYR A 74 7.44 17.13 3.37
CA TYR A 74 7.80 16.37 4.56
C TYR A 74 9.27 16.57 4.96
N PHE A 75 10.20 16.53 4.00
CA PHE A 75 11.61 16.79 4.25
C PHE A 75 11.83 18.18 4.85
N PHE A 76 11.21 19.22 4.28
CA PHE A 76 11.37 20.58 4.79
C PHE A 76 10.74 20.77 6.18
N LEU A 77 9.58 20.15 6.45
CA LEU A 77 8.92 20.19 7.75
C LEU A 77 9.76 19.55 8.86
N PHE A 78 10.42 18.42 8.56
CA PHE A 78 11.18 17.64 9.54
C PHE A 78 12.71 17.79 9.42
N ARG A 79 13.20 18.72 8.59
CA ARG A 79 14.65 18.93 8.35
C ARG A 79 15.45 19.11 9.65
N SER A 80 14.87 19.81 10.62
CA SER A 80 15.49 20.04 11.92
C SER A 80 15.54 18.77 12.78
N ASP A 81 14.51 17.94 12.74
CA ASP A 81 14.47 16.63 13.40
C ASP A 81 15.48 15.66 12.77
N PHE A 82 15.60 15.63 11.43
CA PHE A 82 16.62 14.81 10.75
C PHE A 82 18.05 15.21 11.13
N SER A 83 18.32 16.51 11.26
CA SER A 83 19.64 17.00 11.72
C SER A 83 19.95 16.55 13.15
N LYS A 84 18.95 16.52 14.03
CA LYS A 84 19.10 15.99 15.40
C LYS A 84 19.30 14.47 15.38
N LEU A 85 18.52 13.74 14.58
CA LEU A 85 18.62 12.29 14.44
C LEU A 85 20.02 11.88 13.94
N LYS A 86 20.55 12.59 12.93
CA LYS A 86 21.91 12.35 12.41
C LYS A 86 22.99 12.50 13.48
N LYS A 87 22.86 13.49 14.37
CA LYS A 87 23.80 13.70 15.49
C LYS A 87 23.70 12.60 16.55
N MET A 88 22.54 11.98 16.71
CA MET A 88 22.33 10.85 17.63
C MET A 88 22.84 9.53 17.03
N LEU A 89 22.62 9.31 15.72
CA LEU A 89 23.09 8.13 14.97
C LEU A 89 24.62 8.00 14.94
N HIS A 90 25.35 9.10 14.74
CA HIS A 90 26.83 9.08 14.80
C HIS A 90 27.39 8.67 16.18
N LYS A 91 26.56 8.62 17.23
CA LYS A 91 26.94 8.18 18.57
C LYS A 91 26.61 6.70 18.83
N GLU A 92 25.87 6.07 17.93
CA GLU A 92 25.31 4.71 18.06
C GLU A 92 25.86 3.74 17.00
N GLU A 93 26.39 4.26 15.88
CA GLU A 93 27.07 3.50 14.82
C GLU A 93 28.27 2.69 15.34
N GLU A 94 28.93 3.13 16.42
CA GLU A 94 30.00 2.37 17.09
C GLU A 94 29.50 1.14 17.89
N ALA A 95 28.19 0.97 18.10
CA ALA A 95 27.62 -0.09 18.94
C ALA A 95 26.74 -1.11 18.18
N LEU A 96 26.30 -0.80 16.95
CA LEU A 96 25.29 -1.60 16.21
C LEU A 96 25.88 -2.63 15.23
N ASP A 97 27.19 -2.59 14.95
CA ASP A 97 27.87 -3.57 14.09
C ASP A 97 27.91 -5.00 14.66
N ALA A 98 27.48 -5.20 15.91
CA ALA A 98 27.52 -6.49 16.59
C ALA A 98 26.26 -7.38 16.37
N ASP A 99 25.15 -6.84 15.88
CA ASP A 99 23.84 -7.54 15.91
C ASP A 99 23.23 -7.86 14.53
N ALA A 100 24.01 -7.73 13.45
CA ALA A 100 23.61 -8.13 12.09
C ALA A 100 23.63 -9.65 11.92
N HIS A 101 22.80 -10.36 12.67
CA HIS A 101 22.56 -11.80 12.51
C HIS A 101 21.73 -12.08 11.25
N LYS A 102 22.40 -12.02 10.10
CA LYS A 102 22.25 -12.84 8.87
C LYS A 102 22.98 -12.11 7.73
N GLY A 103 24.01 -12.75 7.16
CA GLY A 103 24.72 -12.22 6.00
C GLY A 103 23.77 -11.90 4.83
N PRO A 104 24.16 -11.02 3.90
CA PRO A 104 23.32 -10.61 2.78
C PRO A 104 22.87 -11.81 1.94
N VAL A 105 21.62 -11.79 1.49
CA VAL A 105 21.07 -12.83 0.59
C VAL A 105 21.86 -12.81 -0.73
N PRO A 106 22.40 -13.96 -1.20
CA PRO A 106 23.11 -14.04 -2.47
C PRO A 106 22.28 -13.53 -3.65
N LEU A 107 22.88 -12.74 -4.55
CA LEU A 107 22.16 -12.12 -5.67
C LEU A 107 21.47 -13.13 -6.60
N TRP A 108 22.09 -14.30 -6.82
CA TRP A 108 21.52 -15.34 -7.68
C TRP A 108 20.18 -15.86 -7.14
N ILE A 109 20.02 -15.94 -5.80
CA ILE A 109 18.77 -16.32 -5.15
C ILE A 109 17.70 -15.27 -5.42
N THR A 110 18.06 -14.00 -5.33
CA THR A 110 17.16 -12.88 -5.63
C THR A 110 16.68 -12.94 -7.07
N PHE A 111 17.57 -13.22 -8.03
CA PHE A 111 17.18 -13.40 -9.43
C PHE A 111 16.24 -14.59 -9.64
N VAL A 112 16.48 -15.72 -8.96
CA VAL A 112 15.56 -16.87 -9.00
C VAL A 112 14.18 -16.48 -8.47
N HIS A 113 14.09 -15.74 -7.36
CA HIS A 113 12.81 -15.26 -6.82
C HIS A 113 12.09 -14.33 -7.80
N LEU A 114 12.79 -13.38 -8.40
CA LEU A 114 12.24 -12.47 -9.40
C LEU A 114 11.78 -13.24 -10.66
N GLY A 115 12.53 -14.26 -11.07
CA GLY A 115 12.16 -15.16 -12.17
C GLY A 115 10.88 -15.92 -11.88
N PHE A 116 10.77 -16.55 -10.71
CA PHE A 116 9.53 -17.22 -10.29
C PHE A 116 8.35 -16.25 -10.21
N LEU A 117 8.55 -15.03 -9.70
CA LEU A 117 7.51 -14.01 -9.66
C LEU A 117 7.02 -13.64 -11.06
N ALA A 118 7.94 -13.32 -11.98
CA ALA A 118 7.60 -12.97 -13.36
C ALA A 118 6.93 -14.13 -14.10
N TRP A 119 7.44 -15.35 -13.93
CA TRP A 119 6.84 -16.58 -14.48
C TRP A 119 5.42 -16.78 -13.99
N THR A 120 5.21 -16.66 -12.66
CA THR A 120 3.90 -16.84 -12.03
C THR A 120 2.88 -15.82 -12.54
N ILE A 121 3.31 -14.57 -12.76
CA ILE A 121 2.47 -13.52 -13.36
C ILE A 121 2.11 -13.89 -14.80
N GLY A 122 3.09 -14.30 -15.61
CA GLY A 122 2.88 -14.67 -17.02
C GLY A 122 1.96 -15.89 -17.19
N THR A 123 2.08 -16.88 -16.30
CA THR A 123 1.28 -18.12 -16.34
C THR A 123 0.05 -18.09 -15.44
N ALA A 124 -0.33 -16.94 -14.87
CA ALA A 124 -1.40 -16.82 -13.88
C ALA A 124 -2.77 -17.34 -14.38
N HIS A 125 -2.96 -17.40 -15.70
CA HIS A 125 -4.17 -17.91 -16.35
C HIS A 125 -4.29 -19.45 -16.27
N TYR A 126 -3.18 -20.17 -16.08
CA TYR A 126 -3.13 -21.63 -16.05
C TYR A 126 -2.90 -22.14 -14.62
N VAL A 127 -4.00 -22.45 -13.92
CA VAL A 127 -3.97 -22.90 -12.51
C VAL A 127 -3.00 -24.07 -12.26
N PRO A 128 -2.92 -25.12 -13.10
CA PRO A 128 -1.97 -26.21 -12.87
C PRO A 128 -0.51 -25.77 -12.92
N VAL A 129 -0.16 -24.88 -13.87
CA VAL A 129 1.19 -24.33 -14.02
C VAL A 129 1.54 -23.45 -12.84
N PHE A 130 0.59 -22.62 -12.38
CA PHE A 130 0.74 -21.82 -11.17
C PHE A 130 1.05 -22.69 -9.94
N LEU A 131 0.24 -23.73 -9.69
CA LEU A 131 0.43 -24.62 -8.55
C LEU A 131 1.76 -25.39 -8.65
N GLY A 132 2.10 -25.93 -9.82
CA GLY A 132 3.38 -26.61 -10.04
C GLY A 132 4.58 -25.70 -9.81
N SER A 133 4.53 -24.47 -10.32
CA SER A 133 5.58 -23.46 -10.13
C SER A 133 5.71 -23.07 -8.65
N TYR A 134 4.59 -22.94 -7.94
CA TYR A 134 4.58 -22.67 -6.51
C TYR A 134 5.23 -23.80 -5.69
N PHE A 135 4.91 -25.07 -5.97
CA PHE A 135 5.57 -26.20 -5.31
C PHE A 135 7.06 -26.28 -5.63
N LEU A 136 7.45 -26.01 -6.88
CA LEU A 136 8.87 -25.96 -7.27
C LEU A 136 9.61 -24.84 -6.52
N PHE A 137 8.97 -23.67 -6.37
CA PHE A 137 9.51 -22.57 -5.59
C PHE A 137 9.67 -22.91 -4.10
N LEU A 138 8.70 -23.62 -3.49
CA LEU A 138 8.84 -24.12 -2.12
C LEU A 138 10.00 -25.11 -1.99
N GLY A 139 10.18 -26.01 -2.97
CA GLY A 139 11.33 -26.91 -3.04
C GLY A 139 12.65 -26.15 -3.13
N PHE A 140 12.71 -25.12 -3.97
CA PHE A 140 13.86 -24.23 -4.09
C PHE A 140 14.17 -23.50 -2.78
N HIS A 141 13.17 -22.87 -2.15
CA HIS A 141 13.30 -22.18 -0.87
C HIS A 141 13.80 -23.12 0.23
N GLN A 142 13.25 -24.33 0.30
CA GLN A 142 13.69 -25.35 1.25
C GLN A 142 15.16 -25.75 1.03
N ALA A 143 15.59 -25.95 -0.22
CA ALA A 143 16.97 -26.29 -0.55
C ALA A 143 17.96 -25.16 -0.24
N THR A 144 17.51 -23.90 -0.27
CA THR A 144 18.35 -22.71 -0.12
C THR A 144 18.11 -21.95 1.20
N ARG A 145 17.39 -22.58 2.16
CA ARG A 145 16.95 -21.98 3.43
C ARG A 145 18.07 -21.33 4.25
N MET A 146 19.29 -21.86 4.17
CA MET A 146 20.47 -21.32 4.87
C MET A 146 20.84 -19.89 4.44
N HIS A 147 20.44 -19.49 3.23
CA HIS A 147 20.79 -18.22 2.61
C HIS A 147 19.60 -17.25 2.53
N GLN A 148 18.46 -17.58 3.16
CA GLN A 148 17.20 -16.87 2.99
C GLN A 148 16.45 -16.64 4.30
N TYR A 149 15.54 -15.68 4.28
CA TYR A 149 14.60 -15.47 5.37
C TYR A 149 13.52 -16.55 5.39
N THR A 150 12.95 -16.77 6.58
CA THR A 150 11.84 -17.71 6.76
C THR A 150 10.62 -17.23 5.99
N LEU A 151 10.03 -18.13 5.19
CA LEU A 151 8.86 -17.83 4.42
C LEU A 151 7.60 -17.90 5.30
N ASN A 152 6.82 -16.82 5.35
CA ASN A 152 5.59 -16.73 6.15
C ASN A 152 4.36 -16.70 5.23
N LEU A 153 3.75 -17.87 5.00
CA LEU A 153 2.55 -18.02 4.16
C LEU A 153 1.26 -17.57 4.84
N LYS A 154 1.24 -17.51 6.18
CA LYS A 154 0.00 -17.26 6.93
C LYS A 154 -0.65 -15.93 6.53
N ARG A 155 0.14 -14.86 6.40
CA ARG A 155 -0.40 -13.53 6.04
C ARG A 155 -0.95 -13.50 4.61
N PRO A 156 -0.20 -13.90 3.56
CA PRO A 156 -0.74 -13.95 2.19
C PRO A 156 -1.96 -14.86 2.05
N LEU A 157 -1.99 -16.02 2.71
CA LEU A 157 -3.15 -16.93 2.66
C LEU A 157 -4.40 -16.32 3.31
N MET A 158 -4.26 -15.60 4.42
CA MET A 158 -5.37 -14.88 5.04
C MET A 158 -5.91 -13.76 4.13
N VAL A 159 -5.03 -13.05 3.41
CA VAL A 159 -5.44 -12.07 2.39
C VAL A 159 -6.18 -12.78 1.26
N GLY A 160 -5.69 -13.93 0.79
CA GLY A 160 -6.38 -14.74 -0.23
C GLY A 160 -7.77 -15.21 0.22
N LEU A 161 -7.92 -15.69 1.46
CA LEU A 161 -9.21 -16.06 2.05
C LEU A 161 -10.16 -14.87 2.16
N PHE A 162 -9.66 -13.71 2.56
CA PHE A 162 -10.43 -12.47 2.59
C PHE A 162 -10.95 -12.10 1.20
N LEU A 163 -10.06 -12.08 0.19
CA LEU A 163 -10.43 -11.80 -1.20
C LEU A 163 -11.44 -12.81 -1.74
N ALA A 164 -11.29 -14.10 -1.41
CA ALA A 164 -12.25 -15.13 -1.81
C ALA A 164 -13.63 -14.89 -1.18
N GLY A 165 -13.68 -14.61 0.13
CA GLY A 165 -14.93 -14.27 0.81
C GLY A 165 -15.57 -13.00 0.24
N LEU A 166 -14.75 -12.01 -0.12
CA LEU A 166 -15.20 -10.76 -0.73
C LEU A 166 -15.78 -10.97 -2.13
N VAL A 167 -15.15 -11.81 -2.96
CA VAL A 167 -15.67 -12.16 -4.28
C VAL A 167 -16.98 -12.95 -4.16
N ILE A 168 -17.04 -13.92 -3.25
CA ILE A 168 -18.23 -14.78 -3.06
C ILE A 168 -19.42 -14.01 -2.49
N HIS A 169 -19.20 -13.19 -1.45
CA HIS A 169 -20.29 -12.50 -0.74
C HIS A 169 -20.52 -11.06 -1.19
N GLY A 170 -19.50 -10.38 -1.74
CA GLY A 170 -19.60 -8.99 -2.12
C GLY A 170 -20.61 -8.76 -3.25
N GLY A 171 -20.87 -9.76 -4.10
CA GLY A 171 -21.91 -9.70 -5.13
C GLY A 171 -23.30 -9.39 -4.58
N PHE A 172 -23.58 -9.73 -3.33
CA PHE A 172 -24.86 -9.43 -2.67
C PHE A 172 -24.97 -8.00 -2.13
N GLN A 173 -23.95 -7.16 -2.29
CA GLN A 173 -23.91 -5.80 -1.72
C GLN A 173 -24.37 -4.71 -2.72
N GLU A 174 -24.68 -5.06 -3.97
CA GLU A 174 -25.05 -4.08 -5.00
C GLU A 174 -26.28 -3.22 -4.62
N TRP A 175 -27.27 -3.82 -3.94
CA TRP A 175 -28.60 -3.22 -3.72
C TRP A 175 -28.58 -1.90 -2.94
N TRP A 176 -27.63 -1.69 -2.03
CA TRP A 176 -27.51 -0.45 -1.26
C TRP A 176 -26.46 0.51 -1.82
N ILE A 177 -25.49 0.01 -2.61
CA ILE A 177 -24.39 0.81 -3.16
C ILE A 177 -24.83 1.59 -4.39
N LYS A 178 -25.52 0.92 -5.32
CA LYS A 178 -25.92 1.53 -6.60
C LYS A 178 -26.73 2.84 -6.43
N PRO A 179 -27.71 2.93 -5.49
CA PRO A 179 -28.44 4.17 -5.25
C PRO A 179 -27.59 5.31 -4.67
N LEU A 180 -26.51 4.99 -3.94
CA LEU A 180 -25.65 5.99 -3.29
C LEU A 180 -24.64 6.62 -4.25
N VAL A 181 -24.29 5.92 -5.34
CA VAL A 181 -23.12 6.25 -6.15
C VAL A 181 -23.47 6.72 -7.56
N GLY A 182 -24.64 6.34 -8.10
CA GLY A 182 -25.05 6.61 -9.49
C GLY A 182 -25.12 8.09 -9.89
N ASP A 183 -25.44 8.99 -8.95
CA ASP A 183 -25.67 10.43 -9.22
C ASP A 183 -24.62 11.35 -8.59
N LEU A 184 -23.51 10.81 -8.08
CA LEU A 184 -22.52 11.63 -7.38
C LEU A 184 -21.75 12.53 -8.36
N SER A 185 -21.61 13.80 -7.99
CA SER A 185 -20.70 14.72 -8.67
C SER A 185 -19.25 14.25 -8.54
N TYR A 186 -18.36 14.73 -9.42
CA TYR A 186 -16.93 14.41 -9.39
C TYR A 186 -16.29 14.61 -8.00
N GLY A 187 -16.50 15.79 -7.39
CA GLY A 187 -15.92 16.10 -6.09
C GLY A 187 -16.52 15.25 -4.97
N THR A 188 -17.82 14.99 -5.03
CA THR A 188 -18.49 14.11 -4.06
C THR A 188 -17.99 12.69 -4.19
N MET A 189 -17.79 12.16 -5.40
CA MET A 189 -17.22 10.83 -5.62
C MET A 189 -15.82 10.71 -5.03
N LEU A 190 -14.96 11.71 -5.30
CA LEU A 190 -13.59 11.73 -4.80
C LEU A 190 -13.55 11.68 -3.26
N LEU A 191 -14.35 12.53 -2.60
CA LEU A 191 -14.41 12.59 -1.14
C LEU A 191 -15.09 11.36 -0.53
N SER A 192 -16.21 10.91 -1.09
CA SER A 192 -16.94 9.73 -0.60
C SER A 192 -16.10 8.46 -0.72
N SER A 193 -15.38 8.28 -1.83
CA SER A 193 -14.48 7.13 -2.01
C SER A 193 -13.30 7.17 -1.03
N THR A 194 -12.75 8.35 -0.78
CA THR A 194 -11.70 8.56 0.23
C THR A 194 -12.18 8.20 1.62
N PHE A 195 -13.35 8.70 2.00
CA PHE A 195 -13.96 8.43 3.29
C PHE A 195 -14.28 6.95 3.44
N LEU A 196 -14.95 6.35 2.44
CA LEU A 196 -15.31 4.93 2.47
C LEU A 196 -14.08 4.05 2.62
N THR A 197 -12.98 4.38 1.94
CA THR A 197 -11.71 3.67 2.04
C THR A 197 -10.96 3.93 3.35
N ALA A 198 -11.18 5.06 4.01
CA ALA A 198 -10.59 5.27 5.33
C ALA A 198 -11.18 4.30 6.37
N PHE A 199 -12.46 3.94 6.23
CA PHE A 199 -13.18 3.07 7.16
C PHE A 199 -13.29 1.61 6.69
N THR A 200 -13.12 1.38 5.40
CA THR A 200 -13.23 0.08 4.75
C THR A 200 -11.92 -0.25 4.05
N GLU A 201 -11.59 -1.52 3.89
CA GLU A 201 -10.41 -1.91 3.14
C GLU A 201 -10.56 -1.54 1.64
N ASN A 202 -9.50 -1.02 1.02
CA ASN A 202 -9.53 -0.45 -0.32
C ASN A 202 -9.88 -1.45 -1.44
N THR A 203 -9.56 -2.72 -1.28
CA THR A 203 -9.96 -3.79 -2.22
C THR A 203 -11.47 -3.99 -2.21
N THR A 204 -12.11 -3.81 -1.05
CA THR A 204 -13.57 -3.81 -0.94
C THR A 204 -14.19 -2.68 -1.75
N VAL A 205 -13.65 -1.46 -1.63
CA VAL A 205 -14.15 -0.31 -2.39
C VAL A 205 -13.95 -0.50 -3.90
N ALA A 206 -12.80 -1.05 -4.32
CA ALA A 206 -12.56 -1.37 -5.74
C ALA A 206 -13.52 -2.43 -6.27
N TYR A 207 -13.85 -3.43 -5.47
CA TYR A 207 -14.82 -4.45 -5.85
C TYR A 207 -16.23 -3.89 -5.98
N PHE A 208 -16.64 -3.00 -5.07
CA PHE A 208 -17.91 -2.29 -5.18
C PHE A 208 -17.98 -1.42 -6.42
N ALA A 209 -16.87 -0.83 -6.85
CA ALA A 209 -16.81 -0.06 -8.08
C ALA A 209 -17.12 -0.90 -9.34
N CYS A 210 -16.87 -2.22 -9.29
CA CYS A 210 -17.20 -3.12 -10.40
C CYS A 210 -18.70 -3.29 -10.63
N PHE A 211 -19.54 -3.04 -9.63
CA PHE A 211 -21.00 -3.11 -9.76
C PHE A 211 -21.61 -1.85 -10.40
N LEU A 212 -20.84 -0.77 -10.48
CA LEU A 212 -21.27 0.49 -11.05
C LEU A 212 -21.03 0.44 -12.55
N THR A 213 -21.97 -0.20 -13.26
CA THR A 213 -21.99 -0.18 -14.72
C THR A 213 -22.21 1.25 -15.21
N ASP A 214 -21.62 1.59 -16.36
CA ASP A 214 -21.87 2.85 -17.08
C ASP A 214 -21.40 4.13 -16.38
N LEU A 215 -20.42 4.04 -15.47
CA LEU A 215 -19.77 5.23 -14.91
C LEU A 215 -19.00 6.00 -16.00
N LYS A 216 -19.20 7.32 -16.04
CA LYS A 216 -18.39 8.21 -16.87
C LYS A 216 -16.90 8.07 -16.50
N PRO A 217 -15.96 8.12 -17.46
CA PRO A 217 -14.52 7.98 -17.17
C PRO A 217 -13.99 8.96 -16.11
N THR A 218 -14.53 10.19 -16.07
CA THR A 218 -14.19 11.19 -15.06
C THR A 218 -14.61 10.78 -13.64
N ILE A 219 -15.72 10.07 -13.50
CA ILE A 219 -16.21 9.56 -12.22
C ILE A 219 -15.41 8.32 -11.79
N GLN A 220 -15.06 7.44 -12.73
CA GLN A 220 -14.12 6.33 -12.47
C GLN A 220 -12.79 6.85 -11.96
N TYR A 221 -12.25 7.91 -12.58
CA TYR A 221 -11.04 8.56 -12.13
C TYR A 221 -11.16 9.14 -10.71
N ALA A 222 -12.25 9.86 -10.42
CA ALA A 222 -12.50 10.39 -9.08
C ALA A 222 -12.61 9.29 -8.02
N LEU A 223 -13.33 8.21 -8.34
CA LEU A 223 -13.51 7.06 -7.47
C LEU A 223 -12.16 6.43 -7.13
N VAL A 224 -11.33 6.13 -8.14
CA VAL A 224 -10.03 5.49 -7.95
C VAL A 224 -9.04 6.42 -7.25
N GLY A 225 -9.03 7.71 -7.60
CA GLY A 225 -8.21 8.71 -6.93
C GLY A 225 -8.53 8.80 -5.43
N GLY A 226 -9.82 8.80 -5.09
CA GLY A 226 -10.26 8.84 -3.68
C GLY A 226 -9.94 7.54 -2.95
N LEU A 227 -10.15 6.40 -3.63
CA LEU A 227 -9.83 5.08 -3.11
C LEU A 227 -8.36 5.01 -2.68
N VAL A 228 -7.44 5.41 -3.55
CA VAL A 228 -6.01 5.31 -3.22
C VAL A 228 -5.54 6.38 -2.23
N ALA A 229 -6.11 7.59 -2.28
CA ALA A 229 -5.76 8.67 -1.35
C ALA A 229 -6.19 8.35 0.09
N GLY A 230 -7.34 7.66 0.24
CA GLY A 230 -7.89 7.22 1.53
C GLY A 230 -7.18 6.02 2.14
N GLY A 231 -6.53 5.18 1.32
CA GLY A 231 -5.90 3.93 1.77
C GLY A 231 -4.81 4.09 2.84
N GLY A 232 -4.23 5.28 3.00
CA GLY A 232 -3.24 5.55 4.05
C GLY A 232 -3.79 6.14 5.36
N LEU A 233 -5.07 6.52 5.41
CA LEU A 233 -5.64 7.28 6.54
C LEU A 233 -5.77 6.45 7.82
N THR A 234 -6.00 5.14 7.71
CA THR A 234 -6.17 4.26 8.87
C THR A 234 -5.44 2.94 8.69
N ILE A 235 -5.30 2.20 9.78
CA ILE A 235 -4.72 0.85 9.75
C ILE A 235 -5.62 -0.12 8.98
N MET A 236 -6.93 0.11 8.93
CA MET A 236 -7.88 -0.81 8.28
C MET A 236 -7.99 -0.57 6.77
N ALA A 237 -7.65 0.64 6.32
CA ALA A 237 -7.84 1.09 4.95
C ALA A 237 -7.07 0.29 3.89
N HIS A 238 -5.94 -0.34 4.26
CA HIS A 238 -5.06 -1.01 3.30
C HIS A 238 -4.32 -2.19 3.96
N ALA A 239 -4.30 -3.38 3.35
CA ALA A 239 -3.73 -4.59 3.95
C ALA A 239 -2.24 -4.51 4.35
N PRO A 240 -1.39 -3.76 3.63
CA PRO A 240 -0.06 -3.37 4.10
C PRO A 240 0.04 -2.53 5.37
N ASN A 241 -0.98 -1.75 5.76
CA ASN A 241 -0.90 -0.88 6.94
C ASN A 241 -0.79 -1.69 8.25
N PRO A 242 -1.57 -2.76 8.49
CA PRO A 242 -1.36 -3.66 9.63
C PRO A 242 0.02 -4.33 9.62
N ALA A 243 0.56 -4.66 8.45
CA ALA A 243 1.91 -5.23 8.33
C ALA A 243 2.96 -4.19 8.76
N GLY A 244 2.88 -2.96 8.25
CA GLY A 244 3.73 -1.85 8.66
C GLY A 244 3.60 -1.52 10.15
N GLN A 245 2.37 -1.52 10.68
CA GLN A 245 2.10 -1.34 12.11
C GLN A 245 2.78 -2.45 12.94
N SER A 246 2.69 -3.72 12.51
CA SER A 246 3.32 -4.83 13.23
C SER A 246 4.84 -4.74 13.25
N LEU A 247 5.44 -4.23 12.17
CA LEU A 247 6.88 -4.01 12.06
C LEU A 247 7.35 -2.85 12.94
N LEU A 248 6.57 -1.78 13.01
CA LEU A 248 6.92 -0.57 13.73
C LEU A 248 6.54 -0.61 15.21
N ARG A 249 5.60 -1.48 15.62
CA ARG A 249 5.10 -1.60 17.01
C ARG A 249 6.19 -1.63 18.10
N PRO A 250 7.33 -2.34 17.95
CA PRO A 250 8.38 -2.36 18.98
C PRO A 250 8.99 -0.98 19.27
N TYR A 251 8.93 -0.05 18.32
CA TYR A 251 9.46 1.31 18.45
C TYR A 251 8.45 2.30 19.04
N PHE A 252 7.24 1.86 19.41
CA PHE A 252 6.21 2.68 20.03
C PHE A 252 5.89 2.12 21.44
N PRO A 253 6.52 2.63 22.52
CA PRO A 253 6.35 2.12 23.88
C PRO A 253 4.90 2.14 24.38
N SER A 254 4.13 3.12 23.91
CA SER A 254 2.70 3.30 24.26
C SER A 254 1.74 2.70 23.22
N GLY A 255 2.27 1.94 22.24
CA GLY A 255 1.52 1.51 21.06
C GLY A 255 1.30 2.63 20.04
N ILE A 256 0.72 2.26 18.90
CA ILE A 256 0.42 3.17 17.79
C ILE A 256 -1.02 3.64 17.96
N SER A 257 -1.19 4.94 18.23
CA SER A 257 -2.49 5.60 18.36
C SER A 257 -3.14 5.75 16.98
N PRO A 258 -4.36 5.22 16.76
CA PRO A 258 -5.09 5.39 15.50
C PRO A 258 -5.34 6.86 15.16
N TRP A 259 -5.63 7.69 16.18
CA TRP A 259 -5.94 9.11 16.00
C TRP A 259 -4.72 9.90 15.52
N ASN A 260 -3.55 9.66 16.11
CA ASN A 260 -2.32 10.33 15.69
C ASN A 260 -1.88 9.91 14.30
N LEU A 261 -2.08 8.63 13.94
CA LEU A 261 -1.85 8.15 12.58
C LEU A 261 -2.78 8.84 11.59
N PHE A 262 -4.08 8.90 11.89
CA PHE A 262 -5.07 9.56 11.04
C PHE A 262 -4.69 11.02 10.77
N LEU A 263 -4.38 11.78 11.83
CA LEU A 263 -3.95 13.17 11.70
C LEU A 263 -2.65 13.33 10.90
N ALA A 264 -1.69 12.42 11.07
CA ALA A 264 -0.43 12.45 10.34
C ALA A 264 -0.61 12.08 8.85
N ALA A 265 -1.50 11.15 8.54
CA ALA A 265 -1.84 10.74 7.18
C ALA A 265 -2.76 11.75 6.47
N LEU A 266 -3.49 12.59 7.20
CA LEU A 266 -4.40 13.58 6.62
C LEU A 266 -3.66 14.57 5.72
N PHE A 267 -2.49 15.06 6.14
CA PHE A 267 -1.69 16.00 5.36
C PHE A 267 -1.30 15.45 3.97
N PRO A 268 -0.62 14.29 3.85
CA PRO A 268 -0.31 13.71 2.55
C PRO A 268 -1.57 13.35 1.75
N THR A 269 -2.63 12.85 2.39
CA THR A 269 -3.90 12.56 1.70
C THR A 269 -4.51 13.81 1.08
N LEU A 270 -4.57 14.94 1.79
CA LEU A 270 -5.11 16.20 1.24
C LEU A 270 -4.35 16.70 0.02
N ILE A 271 -3.03 16.50 -0.02
CA ILE A 271 -2.22 16.86 -1.20
C ILE A 271 -2.60 15.98 -2.39
N PHE A 272 -2.74 14.67 -2.20
CA PHE A 272 -3.19 13.78 -3.28
C PHE A 272 -4.62 14.09 -3.72
N LEU A 273 -5.53 14.40 -2.80
CA LEU A 273 -6.88 14.85 -3.16
C LEU A 273 -6.86 16.14 -3.97
N ALA A 274 -6.02 17.10 -3.60
CA ALA A 274 -5.85 18.32 -4.37
C ALA A 274 -5.33 18.02 -5.79
N ILE A 275 -4.33 17.15 -5.93
CA ILE A 275 -3.80 16.74 -7.24
C ILE A 275 -4.87 16.06 -8.08
N PHE A 276 -5.59 15.09 -7.52
CA PHE A 276 -6.67 14.42 -8.25
C PHE A 276 -7.81 15.39 -8.58
N PHE A 277 -8.09 16.37 -7.72
CA PHE A 277 -9.12 17.36 -7.97
C PHE A 277 -8.76 18.36 -9.07
N PHE A 278 -7.56 18.95 -9.02
CA PHE A 278 -7.12 19.99 -9.96
C PHE A 278 -6.61 19.45 -11.29
N PHE A 279 -6.14 18.20 -11.32
CA PHE A 279 -5.72 17.52 -12.54
C PHE A 279 -6.66 16.34 -12.83
N PRO A 280 -7.93 16.56 -13.18
CA PRO A 280 -8.80 15.46 -13.61
C PRO A 280 -8.21 14.79 -14.85
N ALA A 281 -8.42 13.49 -15.00
CA ALA A 281 -8.14 12.82 -16.26
C ALA A 281 -9.22 13.18 -17.28
N SER A 282 -8.80 13.66 -18.44
CA SER A 282 -9.68 13.71 -19.62
C SER A 282 -9.98 12.28 -20.07
N PRO A 283 -11.18 11.98 -20.57
CA PRO A 283 -11.45 10.68 -21.18
C PRO A 283 -10.45 10.43 -22.31
N VAL A 284 -9.84 9.24 -22.31
CA VAL A 284 -9.16 8.68 -23.48
C VAL A 284 -10.23 8.12 -24.40
#